data_AF-A0A8H4Q1D8-F1
#
_entry.id   AF-A0A8H4Q1D8-F1
#
_cell.length_a   1.000
_cell.length_b   1.000
_cell.length_c   1.000
_cell.angle_alpha   90.00
_cell.angle_beta   90.00
_cell.angle_gamma   90.00
#
_symmetry.space_group_name_H-M   'P 1'
#
loop_
_entity.id
_entity.type
_entity.pdbx_description
1 polymer ?
#
loop_
_entity_poly.entity_id
_entity_poly.type
_entity_poly.pdbx_seq_one_letter_code
_entity_poly.pdbx_strand_id
1 'polypeptide(L)'
;MAVSGHDAALDNSFPRGLLSSSLSSSLSAYSVGSSSASSTAARRSSQISKTYRQASTLFLTRRLPEALTTLTPLIVSPEKGELAPVAKASRTTRIKVWSLYLTILHAVVEMDPDDGKEAFGNQQWRGLCLKVRDGLIWEEVVRDGYHGVEGDVDSDVVINLATLLLAHARDQNLNQRRLETYLATSNAPNLDLTARPDKSPVPRSHSGSRHRSPAPGTSGAETPRDLNARVKILELYTLHVLLRNNEWDYAREFISVSSVLDDERREAFLQALESLQEEQQEQERAERAERHRQEEQLRRQIDDARRLRAENEEWERKRLEDEARRTRRPSTEIDYGVEASPTPGKRHQRISSRMAASSSVGGKAVAPRTFTARAGMILSRLRAVLDGLAASLNGNPALLTKFLAFIVGLLLLVGHGGIRRQIQRVLAASWTKFKTTAGMGTKISYI
;
A
#
# COMPACT_ATOMS: atom_id res chain seq x y z
N MET A 1 34.46 -5.30 -8.20
CA MET A 1 34.05 -5.36 -6.79
C MET A 1 32.66 -4.75 -6.71
N ALA A 2 31.71 -5.56 -6.27
CA ALA A 2 30.28 -5.34 -6.41
C ALA A 2 29.78 -4.20 -5.50
N VAL A 3 28.90 -3.36 -6.07
CA VAL A 3 28.10 -2.39 -5.33
C VAL A 3 26.70 -3.01 -5.22
N SER A 4 26.36 -3.53 -4.05
CA SER A 4 25.01 -3.99 -3.74
C SER A 4 24.14 -2.77 -3.43
N GLY A 5 23.09 -2.57 -4.23
CA GLY A 5 21.96 -1.74 -3.86
C GLY A 5 21.15 -2.44 -2.77
N HIS A 6 20.85 -1.71 -1.70
CA HIS A 6 19.82 -2.10 -0.76
C HIS A 6 18.53 -1.43 -1.19
N ASP A 7 17.62 -2.25 -1.72
CA ASP A 7 16.20 -1.94 -1.84
C ASP A 7 15.63 -1.76 -0.43
N ALA A 8 15.35 -0.52 -0.06
CA ALA A 8 14.52 -0.20 1.10
C ALA A 8 13.05 -0.44 0.73
N ALA A 9 12.64 -1.71 0.74
CA ALA A 9 11.24 -2.09 0.78
C ALA A 9 10.72 -1.86 2.20
N LEU A 10 9.70 -1.01 2.35
CA LEU A 10 8.92 -0.85 3.58
C LEU A 10 8.46 -2.23 4.06
N ASP A 11 9.08 -2.72 5.12
CA ASP A 11 8.80 -4.02 5.72
C ASP A 11 7.43 -3.97 6.41
N ASN A 12 6.41 -4.41 5.69
CA ASN A 12 5.04 -4.62 6.15
C ASN A 12 4.92 -5.86 7.07
N SER A 13 5.92 -6.14 7.92
CA SER A 13 5.94 -7.32 8.81
C SER A 13 4.94 -7.26 9.98
N PHE A 14 4.27 -6.12 10.19
CA PHE A 14 3.45 -5.85 11.37
C PHE A 14 2.15 -6.69 11.54
N PRO A 15 1.38 -7.10 10.51
CA PRO A 15 0.20 -7.94 10.73
C PRO A 15 0.54 -9.43 10.91
N ARG A 16 1.72 -9.89 10.46
CA ARG A 16 2.08 -11.31 10.44
C ARG A 16 2.39 -11.87 11.84
N GLY A 17 3.03 -11.08 12.70
CA GLY A 17 3.37 -11.47 14.08
C GLY A 17 2.15 -11.60 15.01
N LEU A 18 1.17 -10.70 14.86
CA LEU A 18 -0.05 -10.68 15.70
C LEU A 18 -0.99 -11.84 15.38
N LEU A 19 -1.11 -12.22 14.11
CA LEU A 19 -1.90 -13.39 13.71
C LEU A 19 -1.20 -14.70 14.11
N SER A 20 0.12 -14.82 13.93
CA SER A 20 0.89 -16.01 14.32
C SER A 20 0.85 -16.32 15.83
N SER A 21 0.91 -15.27 16.67
CA SER A 21 0.82 -15.40 18.13
C SER A 21 -0.60 -15.75 18.61
N SER A 22 -1.64 -15.22 17.95
CA SER A 22 -3.05 -15.57 18.20
C SER A 22 -3.39 -17.01 17.74
N LEU A 23 -2.74 -17.50 16.69
CA LEU A 23 -2.85 -18.89 16.22
C LEU A 23 -2.18 -19.88 17.17
N SER A 24 -0.97 -19.57 17.66
CA SER A 24 -0.22 -20.45 18.57
C SER A 24 -0.92 -20.65 19.92
N SER A 25 -1.61 -19.62 20.42
CA SER A 25 -2.41 -19.70 21.65
C SER A 25 -3.74 -20.45 21.45
N SER A 26 -4.28 -20.48 20.24
CA SER A 26 -5.56 -21.15 19.92
C SER A 26 -5.45 -22.66 19.72
N LEU A 27 -4.24 -23.17 19.44
CA LEU A 27 -3.97 -24.59 19.16
C LEU A 27 -3.73 -25.44 20.42
N SER A 28 -3.50 -24.81 21.58
CA SER A 28 -3.09 -25.47 22.83
C SER A 28 -4.19 -25.39 23.90
N ALA A 29 -5.30 -26.10 23.72
CA ALA A 29 -6.22 -26.42 24.82
C ALA A 29 -7.14 -27.59 24.46
N TYR A 30 -6.90 -28.74 25.08
CA TYR A 30 -7.83 -29.87 25.15
C TYR A 30 -8.09 -30.21 26.62
N SER A 31 -9.35 -30.11 27.04
CA SER A 31 -9.90 -30.76 28.23
C SER A 31 -11.39 -30.90 27.97
N VAL A 32 -11.87 -32.13 27.86
CA VAL A 32 -13.25 -32.46 27.48
C VAL A 32 -14.03 -32.78 28.76
N GLY A 33 -14.94 -31.90 29.17
CA GLY A 33 -15.93 -32.21 30.20
C GLY A 33 -17.18 -32.81 29.57
N SER A 34 -17.42 -34.09 29.82
CA SER A 34 -18.60 -34.83 29.34
C SER A 34 -19.76 -34.62 30.30
N SER A 35 -20.87 -34.05 29.83
CA SER A 35 -22.17 -34.14 30.52
C SER A 35 -23.28 -34.51 29.55
N SER A 36 -24.06 -35.49 29.97
CA SER A 36 -25.05 -36.25 29.21
C SER A 36 -26.38 -35.51 29.11
N ALA A 37 -26.53 -34.66 28.10
CA ALA A 37 -27.83 -34.26 27.58
C ALA A 37 -27.71 -34.02 26.05
N SER A 38 -28.65 -34.53 25.27
CA SER A 38 -28.88 -34.29 23.81
C SER A 38 -27.98 -35.01 22.78
N SER A 39 -28.44 -36.19 22.35
CA SER A 39 -27.85 -37.03 21.28
C SER A 39 -27.77 -36.34 19.90
N THR A 40 -28.62 -35.35 19.63
CA THR A 40 -28.62 -34.56 18.37
C THR A 40 -27.61 -33.41 18.40
N ALA A 41 -27.44 -32.73 19.54
CA ALA A 41 -26.45 -31.66 19.70
C ALA A 41 -25.02 -32.23 19.72
N ALA A 42 -24.81 -33.38 20.37
CA ALA A 42 -23.53 -34.10 20.36
C ALA A 42 -23.14 -34.56 18.93
N ARG A 43 -24.11 -35.00 18.12
CA ARG A 43 -23.87 -35.33 16.72
C ARG A 43 -23.48 -34.10 15.89
N ARG A 44 -24.18 -32.97 16.06
CA ARG A 44 -23.86 -31.71 15.36
C ARG A 44 -22.52 -31.12 15.77
N SER A 45 -22.17 -31.11 17.05
CA SER A 45 -20.85 -30.65 17.51
C SER A 45 -19.71 -31.53 16.99
N SER A 46 -19.96 -32.85 16.87
CA SER A 46 -19.01 -33.78 16.23
C SER A 46 -18.82 -33.49 14.74
N GLN A 47 -19.87 -33.07 14.03
CA GLN A 47 -19.79 -32.71 12.61
C GLN A 47 -19.02 -31.39 12.41
N ILE A 48 -19.34 -30.35 13.19
CA ILE A 48 -18.61 -29.06 13.16
C ILE A 48 -17.12 -29.28 13.42
N SER A 49 -16.79 -30.12 14.41
CA SER A 49 -15.40 -30.45 14.75
C SER A 49 -14.68 -31.20 13.63
N LYS A 50 -15.35 -32.14 12.94
CA LYS A 50 -14.79 -32.87 11.79
C LYS A 50 -14.54 -31.95 10.60
N THR A 51 -15.53 -31.13 10.24
CA THR A 51 -15.42 -30.16 9.14
C THR A 51 -14.35 -29.11 9.43
N TYR A 52 -14.25 -28.62 10.68
CA TYR A 52 -13.17 -27.73 11.10
C TYR A 52 -11.79 -28.38 10.91
N ARG A 53 -11.60 -29.65 11.36
CA ARG A 53 -10.31 -30.35 11.18
C ARG A 53 -9.96 -30.52 9.72
N GLN A 54 -10.94 -30.92 8.89
CA GLN A 54 -10.76 -31.07 7.46
C GLN A 54 -10.35 -29.73 6.81
N ALA A 55 -11.09 -28.65 7.06
CA ALA A 55 -10.77 -27.32 6.56
C ALA A 55 -9.39 -26.84 7.05
N SER A 56 -9.02 -27.14 8.31
CA SER A 56 -7.70 -26.83 8.86
C SER A 56 -6.58 -27.56 8.11
N THR A 57 -6.75 -28.84 7.82
CA THR A 57 -5.78 -29.62 7.03
C THR A 57 -5.66 -29.09 5.60
N LEU A 58 -6.78 -28.72 4.97
CA LEU A 58 -6.78 -28.11 3.63
C LEU A 58 -6.06 -26.75 3.64
N PHE A 59 -6.25 -25.94 4.68
CA PHE A 59 -5.53 -24.68 4.86
C PHE A 59 -4.01 -24.90 5.00
N LEU A 60 -3.58 -25.83 5.86
CA LEU A 60 -2.16 -26.14 6.07
C LEU A 60 -1.48 -26.70 4.80
N THR A 61 -2.23 -27.39 3.94
CA THR A 61 -1.75 -27.88 2.64
C THR A 61 -1.87 -26.84 1.51
N ARG A 62 -2.13 -25.57 1.85
CA ARG A 62 -2.28 -24.42 0.94
C ARG A 62 -3.40 -24.57 -0.09
N ARG A 63 -4.38 -25.45 0.15
CA ARG A 63 -5.57 -25.63 -0.67
C ARG A 63 -6.68 -24.67 -0.23
N LEU A 64 -6.42 -23.37 -0.40
CA LEU A 64 -7.29 -22.30 0.12
C LEU A 64 -8.73 -22.34 -0.43
N PRO A 65 -8.99 -22.58 -1.73
CA PRO A 65 -10.37 -22.66 -2.24
C PRO A 65 -11.15 -23.83 -1.64
N GLU A 66 -10.52 -24.99 -1.50
CA GLU A 66 -11.12 -26.18 -0.89
C GLU A 66 -11.37 -25.96 0.61
N ALA A 67 -10.43 -25.30 1.30
CA ALA A 67 -10.57 -24.96 2.72
C ALA A 67 -11.75 -24.01 2.95
N LEU A 68 -11.86 -22.95 2.12
CA LEU A 68 -12.94 -21.97 2.21
C LEU A 68 -14.30 -22.63 1.95
N THR A 69 -14.44 -23.37 0.84
CA THR A 69 -15.70 -24.05 0.48
C THR A 69 -16.13 -25.10 1.51
N THR A 70 -15.19 -25.79 2.13
CA THR A 70 -15.46 -26.74 3.22
C THR A 70 -15.99 -26.03 4.48
N LEU A 71 -15.54 -24.80 4.75
CA LEU A 71 -15.90 -24.04 5.94
C LEU A 71 -17.17 -23.19 5.76
N THR A 72 -17.45 -22.71 4.55
CA THR A 72 -18.63 -21.91 4.19
C THR A 72 -19.97 -22.45 4.74
N PRO A 73 -20.34 -23.74 4.63
CA PRO A 73 -21.63 -24.24 5.11
C PRO A 73 -21.79 -24.20 6.63
N LEU A 74 -20.70 -24.02 7.38
CA LEU A 74 -20.77 -23.81 8.83
C LEU A 74 -21.07 -22.34 9.20
N ILE A 75 -20.68 -21.43 8.32
CA ILE A 75 -20.63 -19.98 8.55
C ILE A 75 -21.84 -19.30 7.93
N VAL A 76 -22.22 -19.68 6.72
CA VAL A 76 -23.36 -19.11 6.01
C VAL A 76 -24.64 -19.79 6.48
N SER A 77 -25.65 -19.00 6.82
CA SER A 77 -26.96 -19.55 7.15
C SER A 77 -27.61 -20.23 5.93
N PRO A 78 -28.12 -21.47 6.07
CA PRO A 78 -28.73 -22.20 4.97
C PRO A 78 -30.08 -21.62 4.50
N GLU A 79 -30.79 -20.84 5.34
CA GLU A 79 -32.09 -20.23 5.02
C GLU A 79 -32.20 -18.80 5.57
N LYS A 80 -32.89 -17.91 4.83
CA LYS A 80 -33.17 -16.53 5.26
C LYS A 80 -34.02 -16.53 6.55
N GLY A 81 -33.36 -16.44 7.70
CA GLY A 81 -34.01 -16.34 9.02
C GLY A 81 -33.55 -17.39 10.03
N GLU A 82 -32.86 -18.45 9.60
CA GLU A 82 -32.18 -19.36 10.53
C GLU A 82 -30.77 -18.86 10.84
N LEU A 83 -30.23 -19.23 12.00
CA LEU A 83 -28.86 -18.92 12.39
C LEU A 83 -27.90 -19.98 11.86
N ALA A 84 -26.68 -19.55 11.50
CA ALA A 84 -25.65 -20.47 11.05
C ALA A 84 -25.35 -21.55 12.11
N PRO A 85 -24.98 -22.78 11.69
CA PRO A 85 -24.66 -23.87 12.62
C PRO A 85 -23.61 -23.50 13.68
N VAL A 86 -22.68 -22.59 13.35
CA VAL A 86 -21.63 -22.10 14.24
C VAL A 86 -22.15 -21.21 15.37
N ALA A 87 -23.23 -20.44 15.17
CA ALA A 87 -23.85 -19.66 16.24
C ALA A 87 -24.41 -20.58 17.34
N LYS A 88 -24.85 -21.80 17.00
CA LYS A 88 -25.39 -22.79 17.95
C LYS A 88 -24.29 -23.63 18.63
N ALA A 89 -23.03 -23.48 18.23
CA ALA A 89 -21.89 -24.23 18.78
C ALA A 89 -21.37 -23.61 20.10
N SER A 90 -20.53 -24.34 20.82
CA SER A 90 -19.86 -23.82 22.03
C SER A 90 -18.91 -22.67 21.69
N ARG A 91 -18.67 -21.76 22.66
CA ARG A 91 -17.75 -20.61 22.54
C ARG A 91 -16.41 -20.99 21.92
N THR A 92 -15.76 -22.02 22.46
CA THR A 92 -14.44 -22.49 21.97
C THR A 92 -14.48 -22.95 20.52
N THR A 93 -15.53 -23.66 20.09
CA THR A 93 -15.67 -24.11 18.71
C THR A 93 -16.00 -22.94 17.78
N ARG A 94 -16.84 -22.01 18.23
CA ARG A 94 -17.20 -20.79 17.50
C ARG A 94 -15.97 -19.93 17.22
N ILE A 95 -15.18 -19.62 18.25
CA ILE A 95 -13.92 -18.87 18.12
C ILE A 95 -13.00 -19.56 17.11
N LYS A 96 -12.78 -20.87 17.23
CA LYS A 96 -11.88 -21.60 16.31
C LYS A 96 -12.33 -21.54 14.85
N VAL A 97 -13.62 -21.72 14.58
CA VAL A 97 -14.15 -21.69 13.21
C VAL A 97 -14.03 -20.30 12.60
N TRP A 98 -14.40 -19.24 13.34
CA TRP A 98 -14.28 -17.87 12.86
C TRP A 98 -12.82 -17.43 12.71
N SER A 99 -11.95 -17.76 13.66
CA SER A 99 -10.51 -17.48 13.54
C SER A 99 -9.92 -18.14 12.30
N LEU A 100 -10.23 -19.42 12.04
CA LEU A 100 -9.78 -20.12 10.83
C LEU A 100 -10.31 -19.42 9.57
N TYR A 101 -11.60 -19.08 9.53
CA TYR A 101 -12.20 -18.37 8.40
C TYR A 101 -11.48 -17.04 8.09
N LEU A 102 -11.26 -16.22 9.11
CA LEU A 102 -10.57 -14.94 8.98
C LEU A 102 -9.12 -15.12 8.53
N THR A 103 -8.42 -16.16 9.00
CA THR A 103 -7.06 -16.46 8.54
C THR A 103 -7.01 -16.97 7.11
N ILE A 104 -8.00 -17.74 6.66
CA ILE A 104 -8.12 -18.13 5.25
C ILE A 104 -8.33 -16.88 4.40
N LEU A 105 -9.23 -15.98 4.80
CA LEU A 105 -9.47 -14.72 4.08
C LEU A 105 -8.24 -13.82 4.04
N HIS A 106 -7.51 -13.72 5.16
CA HIS A 106 -6.24 -13.02 5.20
C HIS A 106 -5.26 -13.58 4.17
N ALA A 107 -5.09 -14.91 4.16
CA ALA A 107 -4.21 -15.59 3.20
C ALA A 107 -4.66 -15.36 1.74
N VAL A 108 -5.97 -15.38 1.46
CA VAL A 108 -6.51 -15.14 0.11
C VAL A 108 -6.21 -13.73 -0.40
N VAL A 109 -6.22 -12.72 0.48
CA VAL A 109 -5.88 -11.34 0.11
C VAL A 109 -4.37 -11.14 -0.04
N GLU A 110 -3.56 -11.88 0.70
CA GLU A 110 -2.09 -11.87 0.55
C GLU A 110 -1.57 -12.62 -0.68
N MET A 111 -2.40 -13.42 -1.35
CA MET A 111 -2.00 -14.11 -2.58
C MET A 111 -1.69 -13.13 -3.71
N ASP A 112 -0.74 -13.50 -4.56
CA ASP A 112 -0.47 -12.79 -5.80
C ASP A 112 -1.74 -12.74 -6.67
N PRO A 113 -1.98 -11.62 -7.39
CA PRO A 113 -3.19 -11.46 -8.18
C PRO A 113 -3.41 -12.52 -9.26
N ASP A 114 -2.35 -13.17 -9.74
CA ASP A 114 -2.46 -14.18 -10.79
C ASP A 114 -2.77 -15.55 -10.20
N ASP A 115 -2.07 -15.94 -9.13
CA ASP A 115 -2.37 -17.14 -8.33
C ASP A 115 -3.79 -17.13 -7.74
N GLY A 116 -4.23 -15.98 -7.23
CA GLY A 116 -5.58 -15.82 -6.67
C GLY A 116 -6.68 -15.98 -7.73
N LYS A 117 -6.45 -15.44 -8.94
CA LYS A 117 -7.38 -15.59 -10.07
C LYS A 117 -7.40 -17.02 -10.61
N GLU A 118 -6.27 -17.72 -10.62
CA GLU A 118 -6.20 -19.11 -11.05
C GLU A 118 -6.92 -20.03 -10.07
N ALA A 119 -6.72 -19.83 -8.77
CA ALA A 119 -7.26 -20.69 -7.73
C ALA A 119 -8.78 -20.53 -7.49
N PHE A 120 -9.30 -19.29 -7.53
CA PHE A 120 -10.72 -18.99 -7.22
C PHE A 120 -11.54 -18.54 -8.43
N GLY A 121 -10.88 -18.19 -9.53
CA GLY A 121 -11.50 -17.45 -10.63
C GLY A 121 -11.55 -15.94 -10.37
N ASN A 122 -11.48 -15.17 -11.46
CA ASN A 122 -11.32 -13.72 -11.42
C ASN A 122 -12.42 -12.97 -10.65
N GLN A 123 -13.69 -13.37 -10.82
CA GLN A 123 -14.82 -12.70 -10.16
C GLN A 123 -14.90 -13.01 -8.66
N GLN A 124 -14.71 -14.28 -8.29
CA GLN A 124 -14.82 -14.69 -6.88
C GLN A 124 -13.66 -14.15 -6.05
N TRP A 125 -12.42 -14.23 -6.57
CA TRP A 125 -11.25 -13.69 -5.89
C TRP A 125 -11.39 -12.17 -5.64
N ARG A 126 -11.73 -11.40 -6.69
CA ARG A 126 -11.97 -9.96 -6.54
C ARG A 126 -13.11 -9.65 -5.57
N GLY A 127 -14.20 -10.42 -5.63
CA GLY A 127 -15.33 -10.28 -4.71
C GLY A 127 -14.92 -10.50 -3.26
N LEU A 128 -14.11 -11.52 -2.97
CA LEU A 128 -13.56 -11.79 -1.64
C LEU A 128 -12.63 -10.67 -1.19
N CYS A 129 -11.70 -10.22 -2.04
CA CYS A 129 -10.81 -9.11 -1.71
C CYS A 129 -11.58 -7.81 -1.42
N LEU A 130 -12.64 -7.51 -2.19
CA LEU A 130 -13.50 -6.36 -1.94
C LEU A 130 -14.25 -6.51 -0.62
N LYS A 131 -14.81 -7.68 -0.35
CA LYS A 131 -15.51 -7.97 0.92
C LYS A 131 -14.62 -7.74 2.14
N VAL A 132 -13.35 -8.15 2.08
CA VAL A 132 -12.36 -7.88 3.14
C VAL A 132 -12.04 -6.38 3.22
N ARG A 133 -11.75 -5.74 2.08
CA ARG A 133 -11.34 -4.32 1.99
C ARG A 133 -12.41 -3.34 2.45
N ASP A 134 -13.67 -3.66 2.18
CA ASP A 134 -14.84 -2.85 2.54
C ASP A 134 -15.36 -3.18 3.95
N GLY A 135 -14.77 -4.17 4.63
CA GLY A 135 -15.11 -4.53 6.01
C GLY A 135 -16.45 -5.25 6.20
N LEU A 136 -17.09 -5.72 5.13
CA LEU A 136 -18.38 -6.43 5.17
C LEU A 136 -18.32 -7.74 5.98
N ILE A 137 -17.12 -8.29 6.15
CA ILE A 137 -16.85 -9.50 6.93
C ILE A 137 -17.17 -9.29 8.41
N TRP A 138 -17.02 -8.06 8.91
CA TRP A 138 -17.41 -7.74 10.29
C TRP A 138 -18.90 -7.98 10.51
N GLU A 139 -19.75 -7.49 9.61
CA GLU A 139 -21.19 -7.65 9.69
C GLU A 139 -21.63 -9.11 9.50
N GLU A 140 -20.94 -9.86 8.65
CA GLU A 140 -21.16 -11.30 8.47
C GLU A 140 -20.87 -12.06 9.77
N VAL A 141 -19.75 -11.77 10.44
CA VAL A 141 -19.40 -12.42 11.71
C VAL A 141 -20.42 -12.11 12.79
N VAL A 142 -20.81 -10.84 12.93
CA VAL A 142 -21.79 -10.40 13.93
C VAL A 142 -23.15 -11.05 13.66
N ARG A 143 -23.62 -11.04 12.41
CA ARG A 143 -24.93 -11.55 12.02
C ARG A 143 -25.01 -13.08 12.11
N ASP A 144 -24.08 -13.76 11.47
CA ASP A 144 -24.15 -15.22 11.31
C ASP A 144 -23.51 -15.96 12.50
N GLY A 145 -22.60 -15.31 13.24
CA GLY A 145 -21.91 -15.88 14.39
C GLY A 145 -22.49 -15.52 15.76
N TYR A 146 -23.04 -14.30 15.90
CA TYR A 146 -23.36 -13.71 17.21
C TYR A 146 -24.74 -13.03 17.25
N HIS A 147 -25.71 -13.56 16.51
CA HIS A 147 -27.12 -13.16 16.55
C HIS A 147 -27.38 -11.67 16.23
N GLY A 148 -26.43 -10.98 15.58
CA GLY A 148 -26.57 -9.56 15.25
C GLY A 148 -26.14 -8.59 16.36
N VAL A 149 -25.61 -9.07 17.49
CA VAL A 149 -25.18 -8.23 18.61
C VAL A 149 -23.66 -8.08 18.58
N GLU A 150 -23.17 -6.86 18.34
CA GLU A 150 -21.72 -6.61 18.26
C GLU A 150 -21.00 -6.88 19.59
N GLY A 151 -21.61 -6.56 20.74
CA GLY A 151 -21.02 -6.77 22.06
C GLY A 151 -20.89 -8.24 22.50
N ASP A 152 -21.56 -9.17 21.80
CA ASP A 152 -21.50 -10.61 22.11
C ASP A 152 -20.36 -11.31 21.35
N VAL A 153 -19.69 -10.62 20.43
CA VAL A 153 -18.56 -11.17 19.66
C VAL A 153 -17.40 -11.46 20.60
N ASP A 154 -16.85 -12.68 20.54
CA ASP A 154 -15.70 -13.07 21.36
C ASP A 154 -14.49 -12.16 21.08
N SER A 155 -13.81 -11.72 22.14
CA SER A 155 -12.65 -10.82 22.07
C SER A 155 -11.53 -11.33 21.16
N ASP A 156 -11.26 -12.65 21.16
CA ASP A 156 -10.27 -13.27 20.28
C ASP A 156 -10.65 -13.13 18.79
N VAL A 157 -11.95 -13.17 18.47
CA VAL A 157 -12.45 -12.98 17.10
C VAL A 157 -12.40 -11.51 16.70
N VAL A 158 -12.69 -10.59 17.63
CA VAL A 158 -12.56 -9.14 17.41
C VAL A 158 -11.11 -8.75 17.11
N ILE A 159 -10.15 -9.27 17.87
CA ILE A 159 -8.72 -9.03 17.61
C ILE A 159 -8.35 -9.47 16.19
N ASN A 160 -8.77 -10.68 15.78
CA ASN A 160 -8.49 -11.20 14.44
C ASN A 160 -9.17 -10.37 13.34
N LEU A 161 -10.41 -9.91 13.56
CA LEU A 161 -11.13 -9.03 12.64
C LEU A 161 -10.43 -7.68 12.48
N ALA A 162 -10.15 -7.02 13.59
CA ALA A 162 -9.50 -5.72 13.58
C ALA A 162 -8.10 -5.79 12.97
N THR A 163 -7.37 -6.89 13.19
CA THR A 163 -6.06 -7.13 12.55
C THR A 163 -6.20 -7.36 11.04
N LEU A 164 -7.20 -8.13 10.60
CA LEU A 164 -7.49 -8.34 9.17
C LEU A 164 -7.81 -7.01 8.48
N LEU A 165 -8.65 -6.18 9.10
CA LEU A 165 -9.01 -4.86 8.58
C LEU A 165 -7.83 -3.89 8.62
N LEU A 166 -7.01 -3.93 9.66
CA LEU A 166 -5.80 -3.10 9.74
C LEU A 166 -4.83 -3.41 8.59
N ALA A 167 -4.70 -4.68 8.21
CA ALA A 167 -3.82 -5.10 7.12
C ALA A 167 -4.35 -4.73 5.73
N HIS A 168 -5.66 -4.86 5.52
CA HIS A 168 -6.23 -4.90 4.16
C HIS A 168 -7.34 -3.87 3.88
N ALA A 169 -7.92 -3.21 4.88
CA ALA A 169 -8.97 -2.22 4.65
C ALA A 169 -8.41 -0.96 3.98
N ARG A 170 -9.25 -0.32 3.14
CA ARG A 170 -8.86 0.92 2.44
C ARG A 170 -8.79 2.11 3.38
N ASP A 171 -9.75 2.20 4.30
CA ASP A 171 -9.88 3.27 5.28
C ASP A 171 -10.00 2.68 6.68
N GLN A 172 -9.17 3.14 7.62
CA GLN A 172 -9.21 2.66 9.02
C GLN A 172 -10.31 3.33 9.85
N ASN A 173 -11.01 4.34 9.31
CA ASN A 173 -12.21 4.92 9.91
C ASN A 173 -13.32 3.89 10.16
N LEU A 174 -13.47 2.91 9.27
CA LEU A 174 -14.45 1.83 9.46
C LEU A 174 -14.05 0.95 10.66
N ASN A 175 -12.78 0.58 10.74
CA ASN A 175 -12.24 -0.24 11.83
C ASN A 175 -12.37 0.49 13.18
N GLN A 176 -12.06 1.79 13.21
CA GLN A 176 -12.26 2.67 14.37
C GLN A 176 -13.72 2.65 14.85
N ARG A 177 -14.68 2.95 13.97
CA ARG A 177 -16.11 2.97 14.34
C ARG A 177 -16.61 1.62 14.88
N ARG A 178 -16.14 0.51 14.28
CA ARG A 178 -16.52 -0.84 14.73
C ARG A 178 -15.91 -1.18 16.08
N LEU A 179 -14.65 -0.83 16.32
CA LEU A 179 -14.01 -1.02 17.62
C LEU A 179 -14.62 -0.12 18.70
N GLU A 180 -14.97 1.12 18.39
CA GLU A 180 -15.68 2.02 19.31
C GLU A 180 -17.06 1.47 19.68
N THR A 181 -17.82 0.99 18.68
CA THR A 181 -19.13 0.38 18.92
C THR A 181 -19.01 -0.89 19.75
N TYR A 182 -18.00 -1.72 19.47
CA TYR A 182 -17.70 -2.92 20.26
C TYR A 182 -17.30 -2.58 21.69
N LEU A 183 -16.40 -1.60 21.90
CA LEU A 183 -15.98 -1.17 23.24
C LEU A 183 -17.12 -0.52 24.01
N ALA A 184 -17.98 0.27 23.37
CA ALA A 184 -19.16 0.87 23.99
C ALA A 184 -20.19 -0.19 24.43
N THR A 185 -20.43 -1.20 23.60
CA THR A 185 -21.38 -2.28 23.90
C THR A 185 -20.83 -3.30 24.89
N SER A 186 -19.54 -3.60 24.86
CA SER A 186 -18.87 -4.48 25.83
C SER A 186 -18.61 -3.82 27.18
N ASN A 187 -18.57 -2.50 27.25
CA ASN A 187 -18.49 -1.74 28.51
C ASN A 187 -19.84 -1.58 29.21
N ALA A 188 -20.96 -1.85 28.53
CA ALA A 188 -22.27 -1.78 29.15
C ALA A 188 -22.47 -3.02 30.05
N PRO A 189 -22.60 -2.87 31.38
CA PRO A 189 -23.04 -3.97 32.21
C PRO A 189 -24.42 -4.38 31.71
N ASN A 190 -24.63 -5.68 31.50
CA ASN A 190 -25.91 -6.25 31.11
C ASN A 190 -26.87 -6.10 32.31
N LEU A 191 -27.36 -4.88 32.54
CA LEU A 191 -28.28 -4.52 33.62
C LEU A 191 -29.67 -4.91 33.14
N ASP A 192 -30.03 -6.18 33.34
CA ASP A 192 -31.41 -6.63 33.26
C ASP A 192 -32.21 -5.99 34.43
N LEU A 193 -32.61 -4.74 34.22
CA LEU A 193 -33.45 -3.91 35.11
C LEU A 193 -34.92 -4.34 35.12
N THR A 194 -35.27 -5.51 34.56
CA THR A 194 -36.66 -6.00 34.60
C THR A 194 -36.98 -6.89 35.81
N ALA A 195 -36.01 -7.15 36.69
CA ALA A 195 -36.25 -7.73 38.02
C ALA A 195 -36.77 -6.66 39.01
N ARG A 196 -37.98 -6.16 38.75
CA ARG A 196 -38.77 -5.32 39.67
C ARG A 196 -38.99 -6.10 40.98
N PRO A 197 -38.62 -5.57 42.16
CA PRO A 197 -38.83 -6.26 43.44
C PRO A 197 -40.27 -6.03 43.91
N ASP A 198 -41.25 -6.58 43.20
CA ASP A 198 -42.64 -6.56 43.67
C ASP A 198 -42.89 -7.74 44.62
N LYS A 199 -43.03 -7.37 45.90
CA LYS A 199 -43.53 -8.18 47.01
C LYS A 199 -44.93 -8.74 46.69
N SER A 200 -45.07 -10.05 46.46
CA SER A 200 -46.12 -10.90 47.06
C SER A 200 -46.11 -12.34 46.56
N PRO A 201 -46.54 -13.32 47.39
CA PRO A 201 -46.41 -14.73 47.10
C PRO A 201 -47.68 -15.30 46.47
N VAL A 202 -47.61 -15.77 45.22
CA VAL A 202 -48.62 -16.69 44.66
C VAL A 202 -47.91 -17.75 43.82
N PRO A 203 -48.20 -19.06 44.03
CA PRO A 203 -47.60 -20.11 43.24
C PRO A 203 -48.50 -20.40 42.03
N ARG A 204 -47.97 -20.36 40.79
CA ARG A 204 -48.45 -21.21 39.68
C ARG A 204 -47.64 -21.08 38.38
N SER A 205 -47.23 -22.27 37.92
CA SER A 205 -47.08 -22.75 36.53
C SER A 205 -46.18 -21.99 35.56
N HIS A 206 -45.01 -22.57 35.32
CA HIS A 206 -44.08 -22.27 34.23
C HIS A 206 -44.60 -22.74 32.87
N SER A 207 -44.93 -21.81 31.98
CA SER A 207 -44.85 -22.00 30.52
C SER A 207 -44.53 -20.67 29.84
N GLY A 208 -43.30 -20.55 29.34
CA GLY A 208 -42.80 -19.33 28.74
C GLY A 208 -41.28 -19.34 28.67
N SER A 209 -40.72 -20.32 27.96
CA SER A 209 -39.29 -20.37 27.62
C SER A 209 -38.94 -19.19 26.71
N ARG A 210 -38.69 -18.02 27.30
CA ARG A 210 -37.90 -16.98 26.64
C ARG A 210 -36.50 -17.56 26.47
N HIS A 211 -36.09 -17.72 25.22
CA HIS A 211 -34.76 -18.17 24.83
C HIS A 211 -33.70 -17.32 25.53
N ARG A 212 -33.13 -17.87 26.59
CA ARG A 212 -31.94 -17.37 27.26
C ARG A 212 -30.77 -17.68 26.34
N SER A 213 -30.13 -16.65 25.79
CA SER A 213 -28.88 -16.77 25.05
C SER A 213 -27.87 -17.60 25.87
N PRO A 214 -27.12 -18.55 25.27
CA PRO A 214 -26.15 -19.38 26.00
C PRO A 214 -24.89 -18.63 26.47
N ALA A 215 -24.89 -17.30 26.50
CA ALA A 215 -23.77 -16.49 26.98
C ALA A 215 -24.08 -15.99 28.41
N PRO A 216 -23.80 -16.79 29.45
CA PRO A 216 -23.63 -16.22 30.78
C PRO A 216 -22.34 -15.38 30.76
N GLY A 217 -22.50 -14.06 30.80
CA GLY A 217 -21.46 -13.12 31.23
C GLY A 217 -20.54 -12.57 30.14
N THR A 218 -21.00 -11.53 29.43
CA THR A 218 -20.10 -10.49 28.89
C THR A 218 -19.80 -9.40 29.94
N SER A 219 -20.36 -9.54 31.15
CA SER A 219 -20.13 -8.67 32.30
C SER A 219 -19.26 -9.41 33.32
N GLY A 220 -18.01 -8.98 33.51
CA GLY A 220 -17.20 -9.37 34.67
C GLY A 220 -15.72 -9.55 34.36
N ALA A 221 -14.91 -8.64 34.90
CA ALA A 221 -13.46 -8.69 34.93
C ALA A 221 -12.91 -9.83 35.83
N GLU A 222 -13.26 -11.09 35.55
CA GLU A 222 -12.98 -12.22 36.48
C GLU A 222 -12.07 -13.31 35.90
N THR A 223 -11.69 -13.26 34.61
CA THR A 223 -10.61 -14.12 34.09
C THR A 223 -9.42 -13.31 33.62
N PRO A 224 -8.17 -13.67 34.00
CA PRO A 224 -6.97 -12.96 33.55
C PRO A 224 -6.83 -13.00 32.01
N ARG A 225 -7.46 -13.98 31.36
CA ARG A 225 -7.48 -14.11 29.90
C ARG A 225 -8.35 -13.05 29.23
N ASP A 226 -9.56 -12.82 29.72
CA ASP A 226 -10.46 -11.82 29.13
C ASP A 226 -9.94 -10.40 29.34
N LEU A 227 -9.29 -10.11 30.49
CA LEU A 227 -8.58 -8.84 30.71
C LEU A 227 -7.44 -8.65 29.71
N ASN A 228 -6.60 -9.67 29.51
CA ASN A 228 -5.51 -9.61 28.54
C ASN A 228 -6.02 -9.38 27.11
N ALA A 229 -7.11 -10.06 26.72
CA ALA A 229 -7.72 -9.83 25.41
C ALA A 229 -8.25 -8.40 25.26
N ARG A 230 -8.84 -7.82 26.31
CA ARG A 230 -9.28 -6.43 26.31
C ARG A 230 -8.13 -5.44 26.23
N VAL A 231 -7.03 -5.67 26.95
CA VAL A 231 -5.80 -4.87 26.84
C VAL A 231 -5.25 -4.91 25.41
N LYS A 232 -5.24 -6.08 24.76
CA LYS A 232 -4.83 -6.20 23.35
C LYS A 232 -5.75 -5.45 22.40
N ILE A 233 -7.06 -5.46 22.63
CA ILE A 233 -8.01 -4.68 21.82
C ILE A 233 -7.74 -3.18 21.99
N LEU A 234 -7.45 -2.74 23.23
CA LEU A 234 -7.09 -1.34 23.51
C LEU A 234 -5.77 -0.97 22.82
N GLU A 235 -4.74 -1.80 22.94
CA GLU A 235 -3.45 -1.63 22.23
C GLU A 235 -3.66 -1.49 20.72
N LEU A 236 -4.43 -2.41 20.12
CA LEU A 236 -4.72 -2.41 18.69
C LEU A 236 -5.48 -1.14 18.27
N TYR A 237 -6.45 -0.71 19.08
CA TYR A 237 -7.21 0.50 18.81
C TYR A 237 -6.32 1.75 18.91
N THR A 238 -5.61 1.93 20.02
CA THR A 238 -4.88 3.16 20.32
C THR A 238 -3.56 3.28 19.59
N LEU A 239 -2.75 2.21 19.54
CA LEU A 239 -1.40 2.22 18.96
C LEU A 239 -1.38 1.87 17.48
N HIS A 240 -2.48 1.39 16.90
CA HIS A 240 -2.50 1.01 15.48
C HIS A 240 -3.61 1.65 14.68
N VAL A 241 -4.87 1.53 15.10
CA VAL A 241 -6.01 2.05 14.31
C VAL A 241 -6.02 3.58 14.31
N LEU A 242 -5.91 4.22 15.48
CA LEU A 242 -5.91 5.69 15.58
C LEU A 242 -4.68 6.32 14.91
N LEU A 243 -3.51 5.68 15.00
CA LEU A 243 -2.29 6.15 14.32
C LEU A 243 -2.46 6.17 12.80
N ARG A 244 -3.13 5.18 12.21
CA ARG A 244 -3.41 5.15 10.77
C ARG A 244 -4.40 6.25 10.34
N ASN A 245 -5.26 6.71 11.24
CA ASN A 245 -6.15 7.84 11.00
C ASN A 245 -5.53 9.20 11.36
N ASN A 246 -4.29 9.23 11.85
CA ASN A 246 -3.57 10.42 12.35
C ASN A 246 -4.24 11.10 13.56
N GLU A 247 -4.97 10.34 14.39
CA GLU A 247 -5.67 10.86 15.58
C GLU A 247 -4.84 10.65 16.87
N TRP A 248 -3.63 11.24 16.89
CA TRP A 248 -2.66 11.06 17.99
C TRP A 248 -3.14 11.61 19.33
N ASP A 249 -3.76 12.79 19.31
CA ASP A 249 -4.24 13.45 20.54
C ASP A 249 -5.42 12.69 21.14
N TYR A 250 -6.33 12.21 20.29
CA TYR A 250 -7.44 11.37 20.73
C TYR A 250 -6.96 10.04 21.32
N ALA A 251 -5.93 9.42 20.73
CA ALA A 251 -5.31 8.22 21.31
C ALA A 251 -4.72 8.47 22.70
N ARG A 252 -4.03 9.61 22.89
CA ARG A 252 -3.46 10.01 24.19
C ARG A 252 -4.55 10.25 25.23
N GLU A 253 -5.61 10.98 24.87
CA GLU A 253 -6.76 11.22 25.74
C GLU A 253 -7.44 9.91 26.13
N PHE A 254 -7.68 9.03 25.15
CA PHE A 254 -8.33 7.74 25.39
C PHE A 254 -7.53 6.83 26.32
N ILE A 255 -6.20 6.75 26.16
CA ILE A 255 -5.31 6.00 27.07
C ILE A 255 -5.38 6.60 28.49
N SER A 256 -5.42 7.93 28.61
CA SER A 256 -5.46 8.62 29.91
C SER A 256 -6.78 8.42 30.67
N VAL A 257 -7.90 8.27 29.95
CA VAL A 257 -9.24 8.11 30.54
C VAL A 257 -9.62 6.63 30.74
N SER A 258 -8.90 5.70 30.11
CA SER A 258 -9.20 4.26 30.21
C SER A 258 -8.98 3.72 31.62
N SER A 259 -10.05 3.36 32.31
CA SER A 259 -10.03 2.75 33.65
C SER A 259 -9.66 1.26 33.65
N VAL A 260 -9.39 0.69 32.48
CA VAL A 260 -9.08 -0.73 32.28
C VAL A 260 -7.57 -0.97 32.33
N LEU A 261 -6.78 0.08 32.10
CA LEU A 261 -5.33 0.03 32.13
C LEU A 261 -4.83 0.43 33.51
N ASP A 262 -4.10 -0.48 34.15
CA ASP A 262 -3.28 -0.19 35.33
C ASP A 262 -2.27 0.90 34.99
N ASP A 263 -1.82 1.65 36.00
CA ASP A 263 -0.94 2.81 35.80
C ASP A 263 0.38 2.43 35.07
N GLU A 264 0.98 1.29 35.40
CA GLU A 264 2.17 0.77 34.70
C GLU A 264 1.93 0.54 33.20
N ARG A 265 0.77 -0.04 32.84
CA ARG A 265 0.42 -0.33 31.44
C ARG A 265 0.07 0.94 30.68
N ARG A 266 -0.58 1.88 31.36
CA ARG A 266 -0.90 3.20 30.81
C ARG A 266 0.37 3.96 30.46
N GLU A 267 1.35 3.98 31.36
CA GLU A 267 2.66 4.58 31.11
C GLU A 267 3.39 3.89 29.97
N ALA A 268 3.39 2.56 29.92
CA ALA A 268 3.99 1.81 28.82
C ALA A 268 3.35 2.15 27.45
N PHE A 269 2.02 2.33 27.39
CA PHE A 269 1.31 2.72 26.16
C PHE A 269 1.59 4.16 25.76
N LEU A 270 1.67 5.09 26.72
CA LEU A 270 2.04 6.48 26.43
C LEU A 270 3.47 6.59 25.92
N GLN A 271 4.40 5.85 26.55
CA GLN A 271 5.80 5.78 26.11
C GLN A 271 5.92 5.16 24.72
N ALA A 272 5.16 4.08 24.43
CA ALA A 272 5.13 3.49 23.10
C ALA A 272 4.58 4.47 22.04
N LEU A 273 3.54 5.24 22.38
CA LEU A 273 2.98 6.26 21.50
C LEU A 273 3.99 7.38 21.22
N GLU A 274 4.70 7.87 22.24
CA GLU A 274 5.76 8.87 22.08
C GLU A 274 6.91 8.33 21.22
N SER A 275 7.39 7.12 21.51
CA SER A 275 8.43 6.47 20.71
C SER A 275 8.03 6.29 19.24
N LEU A 276 6.78 5.90 18.95
CA LEU A 276 6.27 5.78 17.59
C LEU A 276 6.14 7.14 16.89
N GLN A 277 5.76 8.18 17.65
CA GLN A 277 5.68 9.54 17.13
C GLN A 277 7.06 10.08 16.77
N GLU A 278 8.07 9.85 17.61
CA GLU A 278 9.46 10.23 17.35
C GLU A 278 10.02 9.51 16.12
N GLU A 279 9.79 8.19 16.01
CA GLU A 279 10.21 7.39 14.86
C GLU A 279 9.57 7.90 13.56
N GLN A 280 8.26 8.17 13.56
CA GLN A 280 7.57 8.71 12.39
C GLN A 280 8.17 10.06 11.97
N GLN A 281 8.43 10.96 12.93
CA GLN A 281 9.04 12.24 12.63
C GLN A 281 10.48 12.10 12.12
N GLU A 282 11.24 11.15 12.65
CA GLU A 282 12.61 10.88 12.20
C GLU A 282 12.63 10.32 10.78
N GLN A 283 11.75 9.36 10.46
CA GLN A 283 11.57 8.85 9.10
C GLN A 283 11.20 9.99 8.13
N GLU A 284 10.26 10.86 8.51
CA GLU A 284 9.88 11.98 7.68
C GLU A 284 11.03 13.00 7.48
N ARG A 285 11.84 13.23 8.52
CA ARG A 285 13.05 14.05 8.43
C ARG A 285 14.10 13.41 7.51
N ALA A 286 14.30 12.10 7.61
CA ALA A 286 15.23 11.35 6.77
C ALA A 286 14.81 11.39 5.30
N GLU A 287 13.54 11.11 4.99
CA GLU A 287 13.01 11.19 3.62
C GLU A 287 13.12 12.60 3.04
N ARG A 288 12.83 13.65 3.83
CA ARG A 288 12.99 15.04 3.37
C ARG A 288 14.46 15.35 3.06
N ALA A 289 15.39 14.87 3.88
CA ALA A 289 16.82 15.04 3.64
C ALA A 289 17.27 14.30 2.37
N GLU A 290 16.76 13.10 2.11
CA GLU A 290 17.03 12.35 0.88
C GLU A 290 16.45 13.04 -0.36
N ARG A 291 15.20 13.50 -0.30
CA ARG A 291 14.57 14.29 -1.37
C ARG A 291 15.39 15.54 -1.67
N HIS A 292 15.83 16.26 -0.64
CA HIS A 292 16.67 17.45 -0.81
C HIS A 292 18.03 17.12 -1.47
N ARG A 293 18.67 16.00 -1.07
CA ARG A 293 19.91 15.54 -1.72
C ARG A 293 19.71 15.19 -3.19
N GLN A 294 18.61 14.51 -3.54
CA GLN A 294 18.28 14.18 -4.92
C GLN A 294 18.02 15.44 -5.75
N GLU A 295 17.27 16.40 -5.21
CA GLU A 295 17.00 17.68 -5.85
C GLU A 295 18.29 18.51 -6.07
N GLU A 296 19.19 18.56 -5.08
CA GLU A 296 20.48 19.23 -5.23
C GLU A 296 21.35 18.60 -6.32
N GLN A 297 21.40 17.26 -6.41
CA GLN A 297 22.12 16.57 -7.47
C GLN A 297 21.55 16.89 -8.85
N LEU A 298 20.22 16.86 -9.00
CA LEU A 298 19.54 17.28 -10.23
C LEU A 298 19.82 18.73 -10.58
N ARG A 299 19.79 19.63 -9.59
CA ARG A 299 20.07 21.05 -9.80
C ARG A 299 21.50 21.29 -10.29
N ARG A 300 22.49 20.61 -9.69
CA ARG A 300 23.89 20.67 -10.14
C ARG A 300 24.04 20.17 -11.57
N GLN A 301 23.41 19.04 -11.92
CA GLN A 301 23.43 18.54 -13.30
C GLN A 301 22.79 19.51 -14.31
N ILE A 302 21.70 20.20 -13.93
CA ILE A 302 21.06 21.21 -14.78
C ILE A 302 21.98 22.42 -14.97
N ASP A 303 22.60 22.90 -13.89
CA ASP A 303 23.50 24.06 -13.95
C ASP A 303 24.76 23.75 -14.76
N ASP A 304 25.36 22.57 -14.59
CA ASP A 304 26.51 22.12 -15.37
C ASP A 304 26.14 21.92 -16.85
N ALA A 305 24.97 21.34 -17.14
CA ALA A 305 24.48 21.21 -18.52
C ALA A 305 24.21 22.58 -19.16
N ARG A 306 23.73 23.57 -18.40
CA ARG A 306 23.56 24.95 -18.88
C ARG A 306 24.91 25.61 -19.18
N ARG A 307 25.91 25.43 -18.32
CA ARG A 307 27.27 25.95 -18.53
C ARG A 307 27.90 25.36 -19.79
N LEU A 308 27.79 24.04 -19.97
CA LEU A 308 28.35 23.37 -21.13
C LEU A 308 27.66 23.79 -22.44
N ARG A 309 26.35 24.07 -22.40
CA ARG A 309 25.62 24.62 -23.55
C ARG A 309 26.07 26.03 -23.89
N ALA A 310 26.20 26.91 -22.90
CA ALA A 310 26.69 28.28 -23.11
C ALA A 310 28.12 28.30 -23.67
N GLU A 311 29.01 27.45 -23.14
CA GLU A 311 30.39 27.34 -23.65
C GLU A 311 30.40 26.84 -25.10
N ASN A 312 29.58 25.83 -25.44
CA ASN A 312 29.49 25.32 -26.80
C ASN A 312 28.90 26.37 -27.78
N GLU A 313 27.92 27.16 -27.35
CA GLU A 313 27.38 28.29 -28.13
C GLU A 313 28.42 29.39 -28.36
N GLU A 314 29.27 29.70 -27.38
CA GLU A 314 30.37 30.65 -27.52
C GLU A 314 31.47 30.16 -28.48
N TRP A 315 31.84 28.87 -28.39
CA TRP A 315 32.78 28.25 -29.32
C TRP A 315 32.25 28.24 -30.76
N GLU A 316 30.96 27.97 -30.95
CA GLU A 316 30.31 28.08 -32.26
C GLU A 316 30.29 29.52 -32.78
N ARG A 317 30.01 30.50 -31.91
CA ARG A 317 30.03 31.93 -32.30
C ARG A 317 31.41 32.39 -32.72
N LYS A 318 32.46 32.01 -31.98
CA LYS A 318 33.86 32.32 -32.34
C LYS A 318 34.26 31.71 -33.67
N ARG A 319 33.88 30.45 -33.93
CA ARG A 319 34.14 29.81 -35.24
C ARG A 319 33.46 30.57 -36.38
N LEU A 320 32.21 30.99 -36.20
CA LEU A 320 31.48 31.73 -37.23
C LEU A 320 32.07 33.13 -37.46
N GLU A 321 32.51 33.82 -36.41
CA GLU A 321 33.21 35.11 -36.49
C GLU A 321 34.56 35.00 -37.21
N ASP A 322 35.35 33.95 -36.92
CA ASP A 322 36.63 33.69 -37.59
C ASP A 322 36.43 33.35 -39.08
N GLU A 323 35.40 32.61 -39.43
CA GLU A 323 35.04 32.29 -40.82
C GLU A 323 34.56 33.53 -41.59
N ALA A 324 33.76 34.40 -40.95
CA ALA A 324 33.34 35.68 -41.49
C ALA A 324 34.52 36.66 -41.68
N ARG A 325 35.55 36.60 -40.82
CA ARG A 325 36.79 37.38 -40.98
C ARG A 325 37.63 36.90 -42.16
N ARG A 326 37.70 35.59 -42.40
CA ARG A 326 38.44 35.02 -43.54
C ARG A 326 37.79 35.35 -44.88
N THR A 327 36.47 35.34 -44.97
CA THR A 327 35.71 35.70 -46.18
C THR A 327 35.74 37.20 -46.50
N ARG A 328 36.15 38.06 -45.56
CA ARG A 328 36.37 39.50 -45.80
C ARG A 328 37.79 39.88 -46.28
N ARG A 329 38.72 38.93 -46.39
CA ARG A 329 40.03 39.20 -47.02
C ARG A 329 39.94 38.95 -48.54
N PRO A 330 40.26 39.92 -49.40
CA PRO A 330 40.31 39.68 -50.85
C PRO A 330 41.46 38.72 -51.17
N SER A 331 41.13 37.70 -51.95
CA SER A 331 42.00 36.71 -52.55
C SER A 331 43.04 37.36 -53.46
N THR A 332 44.32 37.08 -53.23
CA THR A 332 45.35 37.11 -54.29
C THR A 332 46.05 35.76 -54.30
N GLU A 333 45.79 35.08 -55.40
CA GLU A 333 46.28 33.80 -55.91
C GLU A 333 47.75 33.91 -56.35
N ILE A 334 48.62 33.00 -55.91
CA ILE A 334 49.83 32.62 -56.68
C ILE A 334 50.04 31.10 -56.53
N ASP A 335 49.81 30.46 -57.66
CA ASP A 335 50.18 29.12 -58.13
C ASP A 335 51.70 28.96 -58.30
N TYR A 336 52.28 27.82 -57.89
CA TYR A 336 53.44 27.22 -58.56
C TYR A 336 53.49 25.70 -58.28
N GLY A 337 53.59 24.93 -59.36
CA GLY A 337 53.44 23.47 -59.38
C GLY A 337 54.71 22.62 -59.44
N VAL A 338 54.43 21.31 -59.44
CA VAL A 338 55.08 20.19 -60.16
C VAL A 338 56.44 19.62 -59.68
N GLU A 339 56.32 18.42 -59.09
CA GLU A 339 57.09 17.16 -59.23
C GLU A 339 58.60 17.02 -58.93
N ALA A 340 58.94 16.00 -58.11
CA ALA A 340 59.63 14.75 -58.51
C ALA A 340 60.11 13.91 -57.28
N SER A 341 59.95 12.58 -57.37
CA SER A 341 60.42 11.48 -56.47
C SER A 341 61.96 11.29 -56.49
N PRO A 342 62.62 10.26 -55.88
CA PRO A 342 62.45 9.48 -54.63
C PRO A 342 63.77 9.33 -53.76
N THR A 343 63.68 8.67 -52.57
CA THR A 343 64.65 7.97 -51.65
C THR A 343 66.18 7.95 -51.90
N PRO A 344 67.14 7.81 -50.92
CA PRO A 344 67.10 6.89 -49.74
C PRO A 344 67.90 7.25 -48.43
N GLY A 345 67.74 6.43 -47.37
CA GLY A 345 68.82 6.10 -46.38
C GLY A 345 68.76 6.76 -44.97
N LYS A 346 68.30 6.05 -43.92
CA LYS A 346 69.07 5.27 -42.88
C LYS A 346 69.68 6.13 -41.74
N ARG A 347 69.74 5.76 -40.44
CA ARG A 347 69.19 4.69 -39.56
C ARG A 347 69.81 4.86 -38.13
N HIS A 348 69.21 4.21 -37.11
CA HIS A 348 69.74 3.73 -35.80
C HIS A 348 69.44 4.57 -34.53
N GLN A 349 68.99 3.99 -33.40
CA GLN A 349 69.27 2.66 -32.78
C GLN A 349 67.98 1.95 -32.28
N ARG A 350 67.74 0.66 -32.61
CA ARG A 350 68.10 -0.65 -31.98
C ARG A 350 67.21 -1.04 -30.76
N ILE A 351 66.31 -2.03 -30.90
CA ILE A 351 66.42 -3.51 -30.63
C ILE A 351 65.82 -3.85 -29.25
N SER A 352 64.99 -4.89 -28.99
CA SER A 352 64.44 -5.99 -29.80
C SER A 352 63.41 -6.83 -29.00
N SER A 353 62.49 -7.44 -29.76
CA SER A 353 61.74 -8.73 -29.58
C SER A 353 60.87 -8.95 -28.34
N ARG A 354 59.65 -9.51 -28.43
CA ARG A 354 59.33 -10.77 -29.15
C ARG A 354 57.79 -10.99 -29.25
N MET A 355 57.29 -11.31 -30.48
CA MET A 355 56.23 -12.27 -30.93
C MET A 355 54.87 -12.34 -30.17
N ALA A 356 53.68 -12.63 -30.74
CA ALA A 356 53.19 -13.23 -31.99
C ALA A 356 51.68 -12.83 -32.17
N ALA A 357 51.17 -12.53 -33.36
CA ALA A 357 50.39 -13.40 -34.27
C ALA A 357 48.84 -13.38 -34.11
N SER A 358 48.15 -13.49 -35.27
CA SER A 358 46.71 -13.74 -35.54
C SER A 358 45.76 -12.53 -35.34
N SER A 359 45.10 -11.93 -36.34
CA SER A 359 44.21 -12.34 -37.45
C SER A 359 42.72 -12.09 -37.14
N SER A 360 42.11 -11.19 -37.91
CA SER A 360 40.72 -11.15 -38.42
C SER A 360 40.21 -9.69 -38.42
N VAL A 361 40.13 -9.04 -39.59
CA VAL A 361 39.03 -9.07 -40.57
C VAL A 361 37.77 -8.38 -40.03
N GLY A 362 37.38 -7.30 -40.70
CA GLY A 362 36.01 -6.77 -40.64
C GLY A 362 35.93 -5.27 -40.44
N GLY A 363 36.20 -4.50 -41.50
CA GLY A 363 36.07 -3.05 -41.47
C GLY A 363 34.63 -2.55 -41.40
N LYS A 364 34.46 -1.36 -40.81
CA LYS A 364 33.66 -0.28 -41.39
C LYS A 364 34.14 1.06 -40.84
N ALA A 365 34.62 1.88 -41.76
CA ALA A 365 35.13 3.21 -41.52
C ALA A 365 34.02 4.14 -41.01
N VAL A 366 34.36 4.87 -39.96
CA VAL A 366 33.55 5.94 -39.38
C VAL A 366 33.71 7.19 -40.25
N ALA A 367 32.65 7.55 -40.97
CA ALA A 367 32.52 8.85 -41.64
C ALA A 367 31.84 9.89 -40.70
N PRO A 368 32.12 11.20 -40.84
CA PRO A 368 31.80 12.21 -39.84
C PRO A 368 30.32 12.62 -39.82
N ARG A 369 29.88 13.04 -38.63
CA ARG A 369 28.50 13.28 -38.21
C ARG A 369 27.94 14.60 -38.79
N THR A 370 26.98 14.50 -39.70
CA THR A 370 26.17 15.64 -40.20
C THR A 370 24.85 15.76 -39.43
N PHE A 371 24.43 17.01 -39.17
CA PHE A 371 23.27 17.38 -38.34
C PHE A 371 21.91 16.81 -38.80
N THR A 372 21.80 16.39 -40.07
CA THR A 372 20.60 15.73 -40.62
C THR A 372 20.37 14.32 -40.06
N ALA A 373 21.44 13.62 -39.61
CA ALA A 373 21.32 12.31 -38.97
C ALA A 373 20.73 12.37 -37.55
N ARG A 374 20.86 13.51 -36.86
CA ARG A 374 20.30 13.72 -35.51
C ARG A 374 18.79 13.94 -35.55
N ALA A 375 18.26 14.62 -36.56
CA ALA A 375 16.81 14.78 -36.74
C ALA A 375 16.11 13.45 -37.05
N GLY A 376 16.74 12.59 -37.86
CA GLY A 376 16.22 11.24 -38.15
C GLY A 376 16.14 10.32 -36.93
N MET A 377 17.10 10.42 -36.00
CA MET A 377 17.08 9.66 -34.75
C MET A 377 16.06 10.17 -33.72
N ILE A 378 15.71 11.46 -33.76
CA ILE A 378 14.67 12.02 -32.89
C ILE A 378 13.28 11.67 -33.44
N LEU A 379 13.08 11.74 -34.77
CA LEU A 379 11.84 11.34 -35.42
C LEU A 379 11.57 9.83 -35.31
N SER A 380 12.60 8.98 -35.39
CA SER A 380 12.41 7.53 -35.20
C SER A 380 12.12 7.16 -33.75
N ARG A 381 12.68 7.90 -32.78
CA ARG A 381 12.35 7.74 -31.35
C ARG A 381 10.95 8.26 -31.03
N LEU A 382 10.51 9.36 -31.64
CA LEU A 382 9.15 9.86 -31.48
C LEU A 382 8.13 8.89 -32.07
N ARG A 383 8.45 8.30 -33.24
CA ARG A 383 7.60 7.29 -33.89
C ARG A 383 7.52 6.00 -33.09
N ALA A 384 8.63 5.54 -32.50
CA ALA A 384 8.62 4.38 -31.60
C ALA A 384 7.84 4.61 -30.30
N VAL A 385 7.85 5.84 -29.77
CA VAL A 385 7.02 6.22 -28.61
C VAL A 385 5.53 6.32 -28.99
N LEU A 386 5.22 6.82 -30.19
CA LEU A 386 3.86 6.86 -30.73
C LEU A 386 3.30 5.46 -31.05
N ASP A 387 4.09 4.57 -31.64
CA ASP A 387 3.70 3.19 -31.91
C ASP A 387 3.58 2.38 -30.60
N GLY A 388 4.42 2.67 -29.60
CA GLY A 388 4.30 2.12 -28.25
C GLY A 388 3.06 2.63 -27.49
N LEU A 389 2.67 3.88 -27.71
CA LEU A 389 1.41 4.45 -27.21
C LEU A 389 0.19 3.86 -27.93
N ALA A 390 0.27 3.65 -29.25
CA ALA A 390 -0.80 3.03 -30.03
C ALA A 390 -1.02 1.55 -29.66
N ALA A 391 0.06 0.80 -29.41
CA ALA A 391 -0.02 -0.57 -28.91
C ALA A 391 -0.54 -0.64 -27.45
N SER A 392 -0.18 0.33 -26.61
CA SER A 392 -0.65 0.46 -25.22
C SER A 392 -2.16 0.78 -25.13
N LEU A 393 -2.71 1.52 -26.11
CA LEU A 393 -4.14 1.82 -26.19
C LEU A 393 -5.00 0.59 -26.54
N ASN A 394 -4.43 -0.44 -27.15
CA ASN A 394 -5.15 -1.69 -27.47
C ASN A 394 -5.07 -2.76 -26.35
N GLY A 395 -4.16 -2.59 -25.38
CA GLY A 395 -3.90 -3.56 -24.32
C GLY A 395 -4.56 -3.27 -22.97
N ASN A 396 -4.98 -2.04 -22.69
CA ASN A 396 -5.57 -1.70 -21.40
C ASN A 396 -6.59 -0.52 -21.44
N PRO A 397 -7.91 -0.80 -21.59
CA PRO A 397 -8.93 0.25 -21.68
C PRO A 397 -9.05 1.08 -20.38
N ALA A 398 -8.50 0.60 -19.26
CA ALA A 398 -8.48 1.32 -17.99
C ALA A 398 -7.48 2.50 -17.98
N LEU A 399 -6.39 2.43 -18.75
CA LEU A 399 -5.44 3.54 -18.87
C LEU A 399 -5.97 4.62 -19.80
N LEU A 400 -6.66 4.22 -20.87
CA LEU A 400 -7.32 5.14 -21.80
C LEU A 400 -8.43 5.92 -21.08
N THR A 401 -9.27 5.24 -20.29
CA THR A 401 -10.31 5.91 -19.48
C THR A 401 -9.71 6.82 -18.40
N LYS A 402 -8.62 6.43 -17.73
CA LYS A 402 -7.93 7.29 -16.76
C LYS A 402 -7.28 8.51 -17.43
N PHE A 403 -6.67 8.34 -18.61
CA PHE A 403 -6.08 9.44 -19.37
C PHE A 403 -7.15 10.40 -19.90
N LEU A 404 -8.29 9.88 -20.36
CA LEU A 404 -9.41 10.67 -20.85
C LEU A 404 -10.11 11.40 -19.69
N ALA A 405 -10.26 10.77 -18.53
CA ALA A 405 -10.74 11.41 -17.30
C ALA A 405 -9.77 12.50 -16.81
N PHE A 406 -8.46 12.30 -16.97
CA PHE A 406 -7.46 13.32 -16.67
C PHE A 406 -7.56 14.52 -17.62
N ILE A 407 -7.73 14.29 -18.93
CA ILE A 407 -7.92 15.37 -19.92
C ILE A 407 -9.23 16.12 -19.66
N VAL A 408 -10.32 15.42 -19.36
CA VAL A 408 -11.61 16.06 -19.02
C VAL A 408 -11.50 16.84 -17.71
N GLY A 409 -10.82 16.29 -16.70
CA GLY A 409 -10.53 16.99 -15.45
C GLY A 409 -9.70 18.24 -15.66
N LEU A 410 -8.67 18.18 -16.51
CA LEU A 410 -7.85 19.34 -16.88
C LEU A 410 -8.66 20.40 -17.63
N LEU A 411 -9.53 19.99 -18.55
CA LEU A 411 -10.41 20.89 -19.29
C LEU A 411 -11.45 21.55 -18.38
N LEU A 412 -11.99 20.84 -17.39
CA LEU A 412 -12.90 21.40 -16.39
C LEU A 412 -12.18 22.36 -15.45
N LEU A 413 -10.95 22.04 -15.04
CA LEU A 413 -10.10 22.89 -14.21
C LEU A 413 -9.74 24.20 -14.94
N VAL A 414 -9.44 24.14 -16.24
CA VAL A 414 -9.18 25.31 -17.10
C VAL A 414 -10.47 26.02 -17.52
N GLY A 415 -11.61 25.32 -17.51
CA GLY A 415 -12.95 25.86 -17.77
C GLY A 415 -13.52 26.66 -16.62
N HIS A 416 -13.05 26.44 -15.39
CA HIS A 416 -13.50 27.18 -14.21
C HIS A 416 -13.04 28.64 -14.26
N GLY A 417 -13.99 29.58 -14.39
CA GLY A 417 -13.73 31.00 -14.67
C GLY A 417 -12.83 31.72 -13.65
N GLY A 418 -12.66 31.16 -12.44
CA GLY A 418 -11.73 31.67 -11.43
C GLY A 418 -10.24 31.53 -11.82
N ILE A 419 -9.86 30.40 -12.43
CA ILE A 419 -8.46 30.09 -12.76
C ILE A 419 -8.02 30.87 -14.00
N ARG A 420 -8.91 31.05 -14.99
CA ARG A 420 -8.62 31.90 -16.16
C ARG A 420 -8.23 33.32 -15.77
N ARG A 421 -8.87 33.90 -14.75
CA ARG A 421 -8.57 35.25 -14.26
C ARG A 421 -7.24 35.32 -13.50
N GLN A 422 -6.82 34.25 -12.83
CA GLN A 422 -5.51 34.15 -12.19
C GLN A 422 -4.39 33.95 -13.22
N ILE A 423 -4.59 33.06 -14.20
CA ILE A 423 -3.63 32.83 -15.29
C ILE A 423 -3.48 34.09 -16.15
N GLN A 424 -4.57 34.78 -16.49
CA GLN A 424 -4.51 36.07 -17.19
C GLN A 424 -3.78 37.15 -16.38
N ARG A 425 -3.96 37.20 -15.05
CA ARG A 425 -3.23 38.14 -14.18
C ARG A 425 -1.74 37.82 -14.10
N VAL A 426 -1.36 36.55 -14.01
CA VAL A 426 0.04 36.11 -13.96
C VAL A 426 0.74 36.31 -15.31
N LEU A 427 0.06 36.01 -16.43
CA LEU A 427 0.57 36.26 -17.77
C LEU A 427 0.67 37.75 -18.08
N ALA A 428 -0.31 38.57 -17.68
CA ALA A 428 -0.24 40.03 -17.86
C ALA A 428 0.89 40.65 -17.03
N ALA A 429 1.08 40.21 -15.78
CA ALA A 429 2.18 40.68 -14.93
C ALA A 429 3.56 40.24 -15.43
N SER A 430 3.63 39.10 -16.13
CA SER A 430 4.85 38.62 -16.77
C SER A 430 5.12 39.37 -18.07
N TRP A 431 4.08 39.68 -18.85
CA TRP A 431 4.20 40.41 -20.12
C TRP A 431 4.63 41.87 -19.91
N THR A 432 4.15 42.53 -18.85
CA THR A 432 4.60 43.89 -18.50
C THR A 432 6.07 43.92 -18.09
N LYS A 433 6.56 42.89 -17.38
CA LYS A 433 7.99 42.77 -17.03
C LYS A 433 8.90 42.53 -18.24
N PHE A 434 8.45 41.76 -19.23
CA PHE A 434 9.19 41.61 -20.48
C PHE A 434 9.19 42.91 -21.31
N LYS A 435 8.08 43.66 -21.30
CA LYS A 435 7.99 44.94 -22.03
C LYS A 435 8.84 46.05 -21.41
N THR A 436 8.96 46.11 -20.07
CA THR A 436 9.85 47.06 -19.39
C THR A 436 11.33 46.71 -19.60
N THR A 437 11.70 45.43 -19.63
CA THR A 437 13.09 45.01 -19.91
C THR A 437 13.48 45.19 -21.38
N ALA A 438 12.55 44.95 -22.33
CA ALA A 438 12.78 45.21 -23.75
C ALA A 438 12.80 46.72 -24.09
N GLY A 439 12.01 47.54 -23.39
CA GLY A 439 11.97 49.00 -23.56
C GLY A 439 13.17 49.74 -22.95
N MET A 440 13.83 49.16 -21.95
CA MET A 440 15.09 49.68 -21.40
C MET A 440 16.31 49.33 -22.28
N GLY A 441 16.29 48.16 -22.93
CA GLY A 441 17.37 47.70 -23.81
C GLY A 441 17.48 48.40 -25.16
N THR A 442 16.46 49.16 -25.58
CA THR A 442 16.44 49.91 -26.87
C THR A 442 16.69 51.41 -26.72
N LYS A 443 16.87 51.94 -25.49
CA LYS A 443 17.09 53.37 -25.25
C LYS A 443 18.54 53.78 -24.95
N ILE A 444 19.52 52.88 -25.10
CA ILE A 444 20.95 53.20 -24.86
C ILE A 444 21.84 52.78 -26.05
N SER A 445 21.35 52.94 -27.28
CA SER A 445 22.20 52.88 -28.47
C SER A 445 21.77 53.94 -29.45
N TYR A 446 22.03 55.20 -29.09
CA TYR A 446 22.35 56.30 -30.00
C TYR A 446 22.80 57.46 -29.11
N ILE A 447 24.10 57.49 -28.80
CA ILE A 447 24.99 58.66 -28.72
C ILE A 447 26.38 58.13 -29.05
#